data_AF-A0AAE0NBU0-F1
#
_entry.id   AF-A0AAE0NBU0-F1
#
_cell.length_a   1.000
_cell.length_b   1.000
_cell.length_c   1.000
_cell.angle_alpha   90.00
_cell.angle_beta   90.00
_cell.angle_gamma   90.00
#
_symmetry.space_group_name_H-M   'P 1'
#
loop_
_entity.id
_entity.type
_entity.pdbx_description
1 polymer ?
#
loop_
_entity_poly.entity_id
_entity_poly.type
_entity_poly.pdbx_seq_one_letter_code
_entity_poly.pdbx_strand_id
1 'polypeptide(L)'
;MFSSCLTPLVRTRLILRTPRASQGRPFSRCTPLLSQSTIPVQVTGTGTGTVQSVAVKDKPYTFQADTYTALGGTDASPSPVAYALASLSSCNQVTGFVVARDHGIRLGKWKIKVDGVLPTAVLVGGAKEGNPNWESVRLEVRVQTDLNAKGEEEEGRFRYFVDEVERRCPITQLFKLSGVRFESVWVNEVL
;
A
#
# COMPACT_ATOMS: atom_id res chain seq x y z
N MET A 1 25.65 85.35 10.81
CA MET A 1 26.99 85.94 10.74
C MET A 1 27.84 85.32 11.84
N PHE A 2 28.92 84.63 11.45
CA PHE A 2 30.05 84.09 12.24
C PHE A 2 29.73 83.06 13.36
N SER A 3 30.53 82.02 13.64
CA SER A 3 31.67 81.37 13.00
C SER A 3 32.07 80.18 13.90
N SER A 4 32.72 79.19 13.31
CA SER A 4 33.77 78.31 13.88
C SER A 4 33.44 77.23 14.92
N CYS A 5 33.70 76.00 14.44
CA CYS A 5 34.17 74.80 15.13
C CYS A 5 35.12 75.02 16.33
N LEU A 6 35.12 74.09 17.28
CA LEU A 6 36.22 73.11 17.50
C LEU A 6 35.82 72.03 18.51
N THR A 7 36.09 70.78 18.16
CA THR A 7 35.93 69.54 18.95
C THR A 7 37.03 69.34 19.98
N PRO A 8 36.80 68.49 20.98
CA PRO A 8 37.81 67.48 21.32
C PRO A 8 37.25 66.05 21.36
N LEU A 9 38.06 65.14 20.82
CA LEU A 9 37.87 63.69 20.81
C LEU A 9 37.80 63.13 22.24
N VAL A 10 36.78 62.32 22.53
CA VAL A 10 36.80 61.36 23.63
C VAL A 10 36.55 59.95 23.07
N ARG A 11 37.48 59.05 23.43
CA ARG A 11 37.57 57.65 23.03
C ARG A 11 36.34 56.84 23.46
N THR A 12 35.57 56.34 22.50
CA THR A 12 34.54 55.32 22.76
C THR A 12 35.08 53.94 22.41
N ARG A 13 35.08 53.03 23.39
CA ARG A 13 35.49 51.64 23.25
C ARG A 13 34.55 50.93 22.26
N LEU A 14 35.14 50.33 21.22
CA LEU A 14 34.44 49.49 20.25
C LEU A 14 34.08 48.15 20.92
N ILE A 15 32.81 47.98 21.32
CA ILE A 15 32.27 46.69 21.75
C ILE A 15 31.96 45.89 20.47
N LEU A 16 32.82 44.92 20.15
CA LEU A 16 32.60 43.93 19.09
C LEU A 16 31.34 43.11 19.41
N ARG A 17 30.27 43.35 18.64
CA ARG A 17 29.08 42.49 18.60
C ARG A 17 29.41 41.24 17.77
N THR A 18 29.46 40.08 18.42
CA THR A 18 29.53 38.78 17.74
C THR A 18 28.20 38.47 17.02
N PRO A 19 28.21 37.98 15.78
CA PRO A 19 26.99 37.62 15.07
C PRO A 19 26.36 36.35 15.65
N ARG A 20 25.04 36.42 15.86
CA ARG A 20 24.19 35.32 16.34
C ARG A 20 24.13 34.23 15.28
N ALA A 21 24.70 33.07 15.57
CA ALA A 21 24.64 31.89 14.70
C ALA A 21 23.18 31.51 14.40
N SER A 22 22.83 31.47 13.12
CA SER A 22 21.56 30.98 12.61
C SER A 22 21.43 29.49 12.92
N GLN A 23 20.51 29.13 13.82
CA GLN A 23 20.15 27.74 14.06
C GLN A 23 19.52 27.18 12.79
N GLY A 24 20.28 26.37 12.05
CA GLY A 24 19.78 25.58 10.94
C GLY A 24 18.71 24.62 11.45
N ARG A 25 17.55 24.61 10.76
CA ARG A 25 16.49 23.62 10.99
C ARG A 25 17.07 22.22 10.74
N PRO A 26 16.84 21.23 11.61
CA PRO A 26 17.35 19.90 11.36
C PRO A 26 16.63 19.33 10.13
N PHE A 27 17.42 19.00 9.11
CA PHE A 27 16.97 18.21 7.97
C PHE A 27 16.31 16.94 8.51
N SER A 28 15.02 16.78 8.22
CA SER A 28 14.27 15.56 8.53
C SER A 28 14.96 14.38 7.84
N ARG A 29 15.61 13.53 8.63
CA ARG A 29 16.25 12.31 8.13
C ARG A 29 15.15 11.34 7.71
N CYS A 30 14.82 11.32 6.42
CA CYS A 30 14.25 10.14 5.80
C CYS A 30 15.28 9.01 5.95
N THR A 31 15.14 8.23 7.01
CA THR A 31 15.89 6.99 7.16
C THR A 31 15.42 6.05 6.04
N PRO A 32 16.32 5.47 5.23
CA PRO A 32 15.91 4.58 4.16
C PRO A 32 15.23 3.35 4.78
N LEU A 33 14.05 3.00 4.26
CA LEU A 33 13.23 1.84 4.66
C LEU A 33 13.98 0.50 4.65
N LEU A 34 15.16 0.46 4.02
CA LEU A 34 16.01 -0.72 3.83
C LEU A 34 16.67 -1.25 5.11
N SER A 35 16.60 -0.53 6.25
CA SER A 35 17.19 -0.96 7.53
C SER A 35 16.18 -1.50 8.55
N GLN A 36 14.89 -1.52 8.24
CA GLN A 36 13.85 -1.94 9.18
C GLN A 36 13.31 -3.34 8.83
N SER A 37 13.18 -4.21 9.85
CA SER A 37 12.66 -5.58 9.71
C SER A 37 11.13 -5.63 9.61
N THR A 38 10.45 -4.50 9.73
CA THR A 38 8.98 -4.39 9.69
C THR A 38 8.55 -3.08 9.03
N ILE A 39 7.35 -3.09 8.43
CA ILE A 39 6.69 -1.90 7.88
C ILE A 39 5.44 -1.64 8.72
N PRO A 40 5.40 -0.59 9.55
CA PRO A 40 4.20 -0.28 10.31
C PRO A 40 3.10 0.24 9.38
N VAL A 41 1.92 -0.37 9.45
CA VAL A 41 0.72 0.07 8.73
C VAL A 41 -0.36 0.38 9.75
N GLN A 42 -0.89 1.59 9.71
CA GLN A 42 -1.98 2.02 10.59
C GLN A 42 -3.04 2.76 9.79
N VAL A 43 -4.30 2.43 10.07
CA VAL A 43 -5.47 3.12 9.54
C VAL A 43 -6.37 3.57 10.68
N THR A 44 -7.09 4.67 10.49
CA THR A 44 -8.10 5.19 11.43
C THR A 44 -9.38 5.49 10.67
N GLY A 45 -10.54 5.10 11.21
CA GLY A 45 -11.83 5.29 10.54
C GLY A 45 -12.83 6.07 11.39
N THR A 46 -13.62 6.94 10.76
CA THR A 46 -14.77 7.64 11.35
C THR A 46 -15.98 7.50 10.43
N GLY A 47 -17.16 7.22 10.99
CA GLY A 47 -18.33 6.89 10.18
C GLY A 47 -19.64 6.91 10.96
N THR A 48 -20.75 6.79 10.21
CA THR A 48 -22.12 6.73 10.71
C THR A 48 -22.91 5.71 9.90
N GLY A 49 -23.64 4.82 10.57
CA GLY A 49 -24.33 3.72 9.89
C GLY A 49 -23.34 2.78 9.22
N THR A 50 -23.56 2.47 7.93
CA THR A 50 -22.68 1.61 7.13
C THR A 50 -21.54 2.37 6.44
N VAL A 51 -21.56 3.69 6.47
CA VAL A 51 -20.60 4.54 5.74
C VAL A 51 -19.46 4.94 6.67
N GLN A 52 -18.23 4.77 6.20
CA GLN A 52 -17.01 5.12 6.93
C GLN A 52 -15.99 5.80 6.02
N SER A 53 -15.35 6.86 6.52
CA SER A 53 -14.12 7.41 5.96
C SER A 53 -12.92 6.84 6.70
N VAL A 54 -11.93 6.32 5.98
CA VAL A 54 -10.74 5.71 6.57
C VAL A 54 -9.48 6.40 6.04
N ALA A 55 -8.61 6.80 6.95
CA ALA A 55 -7.34 7.46 6.67
C ALA A 55 -6.17 6.52 7.00
N VAL A 56 -5.13 6.54 6.16
CA VAL A 56 -3.85 5.88 6.46
C VAL A 56 -2.95 6.87 7.17
N LYS A 57 -2.37 6.47 8.30
CA LYS A 57 -1.47 7.35 9.07
C LYS A 57 -0.32 7.87 8.20
N ASP A 58 -0.07 9.17 8.31
CA ASP A 58 0.99 9.89 7.61
C ASP A 58 0.88 9.84 6.06
N LYS A 59 -0.34 9.65 5.53
CA LYS A 59 -0.65 9.66 4.10
C LYS A 59 -1.74 10.69 3.76
N PRO A 60 -1.72 11.26 2.53
CA PRO A 60 -2.64 12.32 2.15
C PRO A 60 -4.00 11.82 1.66
N TYR A 61 -4.17 10.51 1.48
CA TYR A 61 -5.37 9.91 0.91
C TYR A 61 -6.24 9.25 1.98
N THR A 62 -7.53 9.28 1.71
CA THR A 62 -8.56 8.54 2.45
C THR A 62 -9.29 7.61 1.49
N PHE A 63 -9.96 6.60 2.04
CA PHE A 63 -10.85 5.72 1.31
C PHE A 63 -12.22 5.69 2.00
N GLN A 64 -13.26 5.66 1.18
CA GLN A 64 -14.64 5.58 1.66
C GLN A 64 -15.08 4.13 1.59
N ALA A 65 -15.67 3.63 2.67
CA ALA A 65 -16.35 2.34 2.69
C ALA A 65 -17.84 2.56 2.89
N ASP A 66 -18.64 1.73 2.21
CA ASP A 66 -20.06 1.56 2.46
C ASP A 66 -20.39 0.06 2.34
N THR A 67 -21.62 -0.31 2.02
CA THR A 67 -21.99 -1.69 1.72
C THR A 67 -23.20 -1.75 0.80
N TYR A 68 -23.61 -2.96 0.45
CA TYR A 68 -24.77 -3.23 -0.39
C TYR A 68 -26.06 -2.67 0.23
N THR A 69 -27.00 -2.24 -0.61
CA THR A 69 -28.33 -1.78 -0.18
C THR A 69 -29.08 -2.84 0.66
N ALA A 70 -28.91 -4.12 0.32
CA ALA A 70 -29.46 -5.24 1.08
C ALA A 70 -28.96 -5.32 2.54
N LEU A 71 -27.83 -4.70 2.85
CA LEU A 71 -27.24 -4.63 4.21
C LEU A 71 -27.45 -3.25 4.86
N GLY A 72 -28.34 -2.42 4.31
CA GLY A 72 -28.63 -1.08 4.81
C GLY A 72 -27.65 0.01 4.34
N GLY A 73 -26.77 -0.31 3.40
CA GLY A 73 -25.90 0.67 2.76
C GLY A 73 -26.57 1.46 1.64
N THR A 74 -25.83 2.42 1.09
CA THR A 74 -26.26 3.21 -0.07
C THR A 74 -25.58 2.77 -1.36
N ASP A 75 -24.65 1.80 -1.28
CA ASP A 75 -23.78 1.36 -2.37
C ASP A 75 -23.01 2.53 -3.01
N ALA A 76 -22.77 3.60 -2.26
CA ALA A 76 -22.08 4.81 -2.73
C ALA A 76 -20.55 4.68 -2.68
N SER A 77 -20.04 3.62 -2.05
CA SER A 77 -18.63 3.32 -1.92
C SER A 77 -18.41 1.81 -1.81
N PRO A 78 -17.23 1.29 -2.18
CA PRO A 78 -16.97 -0.14 -2.14
C PRO A 78 -17.20 -0.75 -0.75
N SER A 79 -17.70 -1.98 -0.73
CA SER A 79 -17.84 -2.74 0.50
C SER A 79 -16.48 -3.16 1.08
N PRO A 80 -16.33 -3.28 2.42
CA PRO A 80 -15.11 -3.82 3.02
C PRO A 80 -14.70 -5.19 2.47
N VAL A 81 -15.67 -6.03 2.12
CA VAL A 81 -15.41 -7.35 1.51
C VAL A 81 -14.85 -7.22 0.09
N ALA A 82 -15.31 -6.22 -0.69
CA ALA A 82 -14.69 -5.88 -1.97
C ALA A 82 -13.28 -5.28 -1.78
N TYR A 83 -13.05 -4.46 -0.74
CA TYR A 83 -11.72 -3.97 -0.40
C TYR A 83 -10.74 -5.09 -0.08
N ALA A 84 -11.17 -6.15 0.61
CA ALA A 84 -10.32 -7.31 0.88
C ALA A 84 -9.86 -7.98 -0.44
N LEU A 85 -10.77 -8.24 -1.38
CA LEU A 85 -10.41 -8.81 -2.68
C LEU A 85 -9.58 -7.85 -3.55
N ALA A 86 -9.85 -6.55 -3.49
CA ALA A 86 -9.05 -5.52 -4.16
C ALA A 86 -7.61 -5.46 -3.60
N SER A 87 -7.46 -5.65 -2.28
CA SER A 87 -6.15 -5.73 -1.64
C SER A 87 -5.38 -6.98 -2.10
N LEU A 88 -6.06 -8.12 -2.28
CA LEU A 88 -5.44 -9.34 -2.83
C LEU A 88 -4.97 -9.12 -4.26
N SER A 89 -5.82 -8.53 -5.10
CA SER A 89 -5.49 -8.19 -6.48
C SER A 89 -4.24 -7.29 -6.55
N SER A 90 -4.32 -6.10 -5.94
CA SER A 90 -3.25 -5.11 -6.02
C SER A 90 -1.95 -5.55 -5.32
N CYS A 91 -2.02 -6.31 -4.23
CA CYS A 91 -0.83 -6.80 -3.55
C CYS A 91 -0.05 -7.82 -4.39
N ASN A 92 -0.72 -8.67 -5.17
CA ASN A 92 -0.04 -9.58 -6.09
C ASN A 92 0.69 -8.82 -7.21
N GLN A 93 0.12 -7.73 -7.72
CA GLN A 93 0.82 -6.87 -8.69
C GLN A 93 2.05 -6.19 -8.07
N VAL A 94 1.93 -5.61 -6.87
CA VAL A 94 3.05 -4.97 -6.16
C VAL A 94 4.15 -5.99 -5.86
N THR A 95 3.78 -7.17 -5.37
CA THR A 95 4.73 -8.24 -5.06
C THR A 95 5.38 -8.76 -6.34
N GLY A 96 4.60 -8.92 -7.41
CA GLY A 96 5.06 -9.21 -8.77
C GLY A 96 6.15 -8.26 -9.24
N PHE A 97 5.95 -6.96 -9.06
CA PHE A 97 6.96 -5.97 -9.40
C PHE A 97 8.26 -6.15 -8.62
N VAL A 98 8.17 -6.42 -7.31
CA VAL A 98 9.35 -6.67 -6.46
C VAL A 98 10.10 -7.93 -6.92
N VAL A 99 9.39 -9.04 -7.10
CA VAL A 99 9.99 -10.33 -7.51
C VAL A 99 10.59 -10.22 -8.92
N ALA A 100 9.88 -9.63 -9.87
CA ALA A 100 10.39 -9.47 -11.24
C ALA A 100 11.70 -8.67 -11.28
N ARG A 101 11.79 -7.59 -10.50
CA ARG A 101 13.02 -6.81 -10.36
C ARG A 101 14.17 -7.66 -9.79
N ASP A 102 13.91 -8.44 -8.75
CA ASP A 102 14.94 -9.28 -8.11
C ASP A 102 15.45 -10.39 -9.05
N HIS A 103 14.67 -10.79 -10.06
CA HIS A 103 14.97 -11.88 -10.99
C HIS A 103 15.18 -11.44 -12.44
N GLY A 104 15.30 -10.13 -12.69
CA GLY A 104 15.59 -9.57 -14.01
C GLY A 104 14.52 -9.86 -15.07
N ILE A 105 13.23 -9.91 -14.66
CA ILE A 105 12.09 -10.09 -15.56
C ILE A 105 11.51 -8.71 -15.86
N ARG A 106 11.28 -8.38 -17.14
CA ARG A 106 10.56 -7.16 -17.51
C ARG A 106 9.07 -7.44 -17.49
N LEU A 107 8.32 -6.54 -16.86
CA LEU A 107 6.87 -6.62 -16.76
C LEU A 107 6.18 -5.58 -17.64
N GLY A 108 5.06 -5.96 -18.23
CA GLY A 108 4.14 -5.09 -18.94
C GLY A 108 2.80 -4.95 -18.21
N LYS A 109 1.71 -5.02 -18.98
CA LYS A 109 0.34 -4.89 -18.46
C LYS A 109 -0.04 -6.07 -17.57
N TRP A 110 -0.83 -5.76 -16.55
CA TRP A 110 -1.49 -6.73 -15.68
C TRP A 110 -3.00 -6.70 -15.93
N LYS A 111 -3.63 -7.87 -15.92
CA LYS A 111 -5.09 -8.04 -15.82
C LYS A 111 -5.34 -9.04 -14.71
N ILE A 112 -5.97 -8.57 -13.63
CA ILE A 112 -6.23 -9.41 -12.47
C ILE A 112 -7.74 -9.46 -12.22
N LYS A 113 -8.26 -10.65 -12.05
CA LYS A 113 -9.63 -10.91 -11.61
C LYS A 113 -9.59 -11.69 -10.32
N VAL A 114 -10.42 -11.30 -9.36
CA VAL A 114 -10.58 -12.02 -8.10
C VAL A 114 -12.06 -12.30 -7.91
N ASP A 115 -12.40 -13.57 -7.79
CA ASP A 115 -13.75 -14.02 -7.47
C ASP A 115 -13.76 -14.53 -6.02
N GLY A 116 -14.79 -14.16 -5.25
CA GLY A 116 -14.95 -14.60 -3.86
C GLY A 116 -16.39 -15.01 -3.59
N VAL A 117 -16.56 -16.10 -2.84
CA VAL A 117 -17.86 -16.57 -2.36
C VAL A 117 -17.92 -16.35 -0.86
N LEU A 118 -18.81 -15.47 -0.42
CA LEU A 118 -19.00 -15.14 0.99
C LEU A 118 -20.37 -15.65 1.47
N PRO A 119 -20.41 -16.66 2.36
CA PRO A 119 -21.64 -17.11 2.98
C PRO A 119 -22.31 -15.99 3.81
N THR A 120 -23.62 -15.86 3.69
CA THR A 120 -24.38 -14.79 4.38
C THR A 120 -25.04 -15.26 5.67
N ALA A 121 -25.05 -16.56 5.95
CA ALA A 121 -25.77 -17.15 7.10
C ALA A 121 -25.36 -16.52 8.44
N VAL A 122 -24.06 -16.29 8.65
CA VAL A 122 -23.56 -15.68 9.89
C VAL A 122 -23.66 -14.15 9.83
N LEU A 123 -23.06 -13.51 8.82
CA LEU A 123 -23.01 -12.04 8.72
C LEU A 123 -24.40 -11.38 8.62
N VAL A 124 -25.28 -11.94 7.78
CA VAL A 124 -26.59 -11.36 7.47
C VAL A 124 -27.69 -12.05 8.27
N GLY A 125 -27.64 -13.38 8.33
CA GLY A 125 -28.65 -14.18 9.03
C GLY A 125 -28.48 -14.26 10.54
N GLY A 126 -27.32 -13.88 11.08
CA GLY A 126 -27.04 -13.94 12.53
C GLY A 126 -26.97 -15.37 13.08
N ALA A 127 -26.72 -16.38 12.23
CA ALA A 127 -26.59 -17.76 12.66
C ALA A 127 -25.45 -17.92 13.69
N LYS A 128 -25.69 -18.66 14.77
CA LYS A 128 -24.70 -18.93 15.83
C LYS A 128 -23.57 -19.85 15.36
N GLU A 129 -23.84 -20.67 14.36
CA GLU A 129 -22.92 -21.63 13.75
C GLU A 129 -22.84 -21.37 12.25
N GLY A 130 -21.71 -21.72 11.64
CA GLY A 130 -21.45 -21.53 10.22
C GLY A 130 -20.07 -20.91 9.94
N ASN A 131 -19.77 -20.67 8.67
CA ASN A 131 -18.52 -20.04 8.23
C ASN A 131 -18.73 -18.52 8.06
N PRO A 132 -18.18 -17.66 8.93
CA PRO A 132 -18.19 -16.21 8.74
C PRO A 132 -17.08 -15.71 7.80
N ASN A 133 -16.16 -16.60 7.39
CA ASN A 133 -15.12 -16.31 6.43
C ASN A 133 -15.61 -16.59 5.00
N TRP A 134 -14.79 -16.27 4.01
CA TRP A 134 -14.96 -16.72 2.64
C TRP A 134 -15.08 -18.25 2.57
N GLU A 135 -15.94 -18.75 1.70
CA GLU A 135 -15.99 -20.18 1.37
C GLU A 135 -14.90 -20.52 0.35
N SER A 136 -14.77 -19.68 -0.69
CA SER A 136 -13.74 -19.81 -1.70
C SER A 136 -13.30 -18.47 -2.25
N VAL A 137 -12.02 -18.38 -2.62
CA VAL A 137 -11.43 -17.24 -3.33
C VAL A 137 -10.60 -17.77 -4.49
N ARG A 138 -10.86 -17.25 -5.70
CA ARG A 138 -10.13 -17.58 -6.93
C ARG A 138 -9.44 -16.34 -7.48
N LEU A 139 -8.12 -16.40 -7.60
CA LEU A 139 -7.27 -15.36 -8.18
C LEU A 139 -6.88 -15.75 -9.61
N GLU A 140 -7.22 -14.92 -10.59
CA GLU A 140 -6.74 -15.08 -11.97
C GLU A 140 -5.86 -13.88 -12.33
N VAL A 141 -4.62 -14.16 -12.72
CA VAL A 141 -3.65 -13.16 -13.11
C VAL A 141 -3.16 -13.43 -14.53
N ARG A 142 -3.28 -12.42 -15.39
CA ARG A 142 -2.56 -12.36 -16.66
C ARG A 142 -1.57 -11.22 -16.58
N VAL A 143 -0.31 -11.53 -16.84
CA VAL A 143 0.78 -10.56 -16.75
C VAL A 143 1.64 -10.66 -17.99
N GLN A 144 1.92 -9.51 -18.61
CA GLN A 144 2.88 -9.45 -19.69
C GLN A 144 4.30 -9.56 -19.15
N THR A 145 5.10 -10.46 -19.71
CA THR A 145 6.54 -10.57 -19.40
C THR A 145 7.38 -10.68 -20.66
N ASP A 146 8.68 -10.43 -20.54
CA ASP A 146 9.65 -10.69 -21.60
C ASP A 146 10.13 -12.15 -21.66
N LEU A 147 9.51 -13.05 -20.89
CA LEU A 147 9.72 -14.49 -21.01
C LEU A 147 8.86 -15.01 -22.15
N ASN A 148 9.47 -15.57 -23.19
CA ASN A 148 8.72 -16.21 -24.26
C ASN A 148 8.16 -17.52 -23.68
N ALA A 149 6.88 -17.83 -23.83
CA ALA A 149 6.35 -19.15 -23.43
C ALA A 149 6.77 -20.26 -24.44
N LYS A 150 8.01 -20.22 -24.94
CA LYS A 150 8.53 -21.12 -25.97
C LYS A 150 9.68 -21.94 -25.39
N GLY A 151 9.34 -23.01 -24.69
CA GLY A 151 10.30 -23.98 -24.18
C GLY A 151 10.28 -24.08 -22.66
N GLU A 152 10.76 -25.23 -22.17
CA GLU A 152 10.65 -25.63 -20.76
C GLU A 152 11.40 -24.68 -19.81
N GLU A 153 12.48 -24.05 -20.27
CA GLU A 153 13.29 -23.13 -19.45
C GLU A 153 12.51 -21.87 -19.08
N GLU A 154 11.91 -21.19 -20.06
CA GLU A 154 11.20 -19.94 -19.85
C GLU A 154 9.88 -20.16 -19.11
N GLU A 155 9.19 -21.27 -19.39
CA GLU A 155 8.06 -21.73 -18.59
C GLU A 155 8.50 -21.98 -17.14
N GLY A 156 9.65 -22.60 -16.92
CA GLY A 156 10.25 -22.80 -15.60
C GLY A 156 10.52 -21.49 -14.87
N ARG A 157 11.08 -20.49 -15.56
CA ARG A 157 11.31 -19.14 -15.01
C ARG A 157 10.00 -18.43 -14.66
N PHE A 158 8.97 -18.56 -15.49
CA PHE A 158 7.66 -17.97 -15.21
C PHE A 158 6.99 -18.65 -14.01
N ARG A 159 7.03 -19.99 -13.92
CA ARG A 159 6.53 -20.71 -12.73
C ARG A 159 7.24 -20.26 -11.46
N TYR A 160 8.58 -20.18 -11.50
CA TYR A 160 9.36 -19.69 -10.36
C TYR A 160 8.98 -18.26 -9.96
N PHE A 161 8.76 -17.37 -10.93
CA PHE A 161 8.25 -16.02 -10.68
C PHE A 161 6.90 -16.07 -9.95
N VAL A 162 5.95 -16.87 -10.42
CA VAL A 162 4.63 -17.03 -9.79
C VAL A 162 4.75 -17.56 -8.35
N ASP A 163 5.54 -18.62 -8.15
CA ASP A 163 5.73 -19.24 -6.83
C ASP A 163 6.31 -18.24 -5.82
N GLU A 164 7.31 -17.44 -6.24
CA GLU A 164 7.89 -16.40 -5.39
C GLU A 164 6.94 -15.25 -5.10
N VAL A 165 6.09 -14.86 -6.07
CA VAL A 165 5.07 -13.84 -5.83
C VAL A 165 4.07 -14.31 -4.79
N GLU A 166 3.53 -15.52 -4.93
CA GLU A 166 2.55 -16.04 -3.99
C GLU A 166 3.15 -16.28 -2.60
N ARG A 167 4.39 -16.78 -2.52
CA ARG A 167 5.09 -17.02 -1.25
C ARG A 167 5.37 -15.72 -0.50
N ARG A 168 5.71 -14.64 -1.21
CA ARG A 168 6.09 -13.35 -0.61
C ARG A 168 4.90 -12.40 -0.38
N CYS A 169 3.80 -12.56 -1.12
CA CYS A 169 2.65 -11.66 -1.05
C CYS A 169 1.93 -11.82 0.31
N PRO A 170 1.98 -10.81 1.21
CA PRO A 170 1.38 -10.94 2.54
C PRO A 170 -0.14 -11.13 2.48
N ILE A 171 -0.81 -10.58 1.46
CA ILE A 171 -2.26 -10.74 1.32
C ILE A 171 -2.63 -12.12 0.76
N THR A 172 -1.91 -12.67 -0.23
CA THR A 172 -2.09 -14.06 -0.65
C THR A 172 -1.93 -15.02 0.54
N GLN A 173 -0.90 -14.79 1.36
CA GLN A 173 -0.67 -15.59 2.56
C GLN A 173 -1.78 -15.41 3.60
N LEU A 174 -2.30 -14.18 3.80
CA LEU A 174 -3.45 -13.94 4.68
C LEU A 174 -4.67 -14.79 4.27
N PHE A 175 -5.00 -14.83 2.98
CA PHE A 175 -6.11 -15.67 2.48
C PHE A 175 -5.80 -17.15 2.67
N LYS A 176 -4.66 -17.66 2.16
CA LYS A 176 -4.30 -19.09 2.27
C LYS A 176 -4.27 -19.59 3.72
N LEU A 177 -3.74 -18.79 4.65
CA LEU A 177 -3.64 -19.16 6.06
C LEU A 177 -4.96 -19.02 6.84
N SER A 178 -5.98 -18.37 6.27
CA SER A 178 -7.31 -18.25 6.89
C SER A 178 -8.15 -19.53 6.84
N GLY A 179 -7.71 -20.54 6.08
CA GLY A 179 -8.46 -21.80 5.86
C GLY A 179 -9.52 -21.73 4.75
N VAL A 180 -9.64 -20.60 4.04
CA VAL A 180 -10.48 -20.50 2.83
C VAL A 180 -9.98 -21.46 1.73
N ARG A 181 -10.90 -21.98 0.91
CA ARG A 181 -10.53 -22.65 -0.34
C ARG A 181 -9.94 -21.63 -1.32
N PHE A 182 -8.62 -21.61 -1.42
CA PHE A 182 -7.90 -20.67 -2.27
C PHE A 182 -7.37 -21.35 -3.54
N GLU A 183 -7.66 -20.75 -4.68
CA GLU A 183 -7.14 -21.18 -5.98
C GLU A 183 -6.55 -20.00 -6.72
N SER A 184 -5.47 -20.23 -7.48
CA SER A 184 -4.88 -19.23 -8.35
C SER A 184 -4.52 -19.80 -9.71
N VAL A 185 -4.66 -18.95 -10.74
CA VAL A 185 -4.27 -19.25 -12.12
C VAL A 185 -3.48 -18.08 -12.65
N TRP A 186 -2.28 -18.36 -13.16
CA TRP A 186 -1.38 -17.37 -13.73
C TRP A 186 -1.11 -17.66 -15.20
N VAL A 187 -1.23 -16.62 -16.03
CA VAL A 187 -0.98 -16.69 -17.46
C VAL A 187 0.08 -15.67 -17.84
N ASN A 188 1.14 -16.14 -18.48
CA ASN A 188 2.12 -15.27 -19.11
C ASN A 188 1.56 -14.77 -20.44
N GLU A 189 1.46 -13.45 -20.61
CA GLU A 189 1.23 -12.79 -21.89
C GLU A 189 2.58 -12.28 -22.41
N VAL A 190 2.81 -12.27 -23.72
CA VAL A 190 4.05 -11.70 -24.27
C VAL A 190 3.99 -10.17 -24.15
N LEU A 191 5.12 -9.57 -23.77
CA LEU A 191 5.31 -8.12 -23.71
C LEU A 191 5.07 -7.42 -25.05
#